data_AF-A0A955AVD8-F1
#
_entry.id   AF-A0A955AVD8-F1
#
_cell.length_a   1.000
_cell.length_b   1.000
_cell.length_c   1.000
_cell.angle_alpha   90.00
_cell.angle_beta   90.00
_cell.angle_gamma   90.00
#
_symmetry.space_group_name_H-M   'P 1'
#
loop_
_entity.id
_entity.type
_entity.pdbx_description
1 polymer ?
#
loop_
_entity_poly.entity_id
_entity_poly.type
_entity_poly.pdbx_seq_one_letter_code
_entity_poly.pdbx_strand_id
1 'polypeptide(L)'
;DNASGVAGLLELIEAFTSLPQAPRHSVLFAFWDGEEKGLLGSKHWAAAPTVPMHQVALAVNMDMIGRLTGQKVEVHGSRTGFGIRQLVSRANEGHNLRLDFVWKMEENSDHYSFYERQRPVLMLHTGLHGDYHRPSDDAHKLNKEGMQQVARLLFNITYQLAESEDITKFRSASHTESTATQQAMETQLAAPAPRLGVVWLVNELSGFEVTQVVDGSPAATAGIRTGDRLLAFNNQPLDDEQRFRIDVLAAPADCSLLVQSAGEAEPRTVDVRLQGRPTRLGIGWNEDDAEPGSVILTRVVPGSAAAVAGLQPGDRIYEINEQRFQDSSRFKELAITLPGPLNILAERDGQIRRLTLPVPEAALTETATSETTAPQADVDDTRDATSDSG
;
A
#
# COMPACT_ATOMS: atom_id res chain seq x y z
N ASP A 1 2.00 24.01 -22.07
CA ASP A 1 3.06 23.70 -21.11
C ASP A 1 3.94 24.93 -20.92
N ASN A 2 4.10 25.52 -19.73
CA ASN A 2 3.49 25.19 -18.42
C ASN A 2 2.52 26.30 -17.91
N ALA A 3 1.78 26.96 -18.81
CA ALA A 3 0.83 28.01 -18.42
C ALA A 3 -0.21 27.54 -17.36
N SER A 4 -0.59 26.27 -17.37
CA SER A 4 -1.47 25.67 -16.36
C SER A 4 -0.84 25.65 -14.96
N GLY A 5 0.46 25.32 -14.85
CA GLY A 5 1.17 25.34 -13.57
C GLY A 5 1.34 26.76 -13.04
N VAL A 6 1.66 27.71 -13.92
CA VAL A 6 1.71 29.14 -13.56
C VAL A 6 0.37 29.62 -13.00
N ALA A 7 -0.75 29.28 -13.65
CA ALA A 7 -2.08 29.62 -13.17
C ALA A 7 -2.40 28.97 -11.81
N GLY A 8 -2.03 27.70 -11.61
CA GLY A 8 -2.16 27.01 -10.33
C GLY A 8 -1.34 27.67 -9.22
N LEU A 9 -0.11 28.10 -9.50
CA LEU A 9 0.76 28.77 -8.52
C LEU A 9 0.19 30.11 -8.08
N LEU A 10 -0.40 30.88 -9.01
CA LEU A 10 -1.10 32.14 -8.69
C LEU A 10 -2.31 31.90 -7.78
N GLU A 11 -3.11 30.87 -8.05
CA GLU A 11 -4.24 30.48 -7.19
C GLU A 11 -3.76 30.06 -5.78
N LEU A 12 -2.65 29.32 -5.68
CA LEU A 12 -2.06 28.98 -4.39
C LEU A 12 -1.62 30.24 -3.63
N ILE A 13 -0.99 31.21 -4.29
CA ILE A 13 -0.61 32.49 -3.66
C ILE A 13 -1.85 33.19 -3.10
N GLU A 14 -2.94 33.28 -3.86
CA GLU A 14 -4.21 33.84 -3.39
C GLU A 14 -4.75 33.08 -2.16
N ALA A 15 -4.75 31.74 -2.21
CA ALA A 15 -5.23 30.91 -1.10
C ALA A 15 -4.39 31.08 0.17
N PHE A 16 -3.05 31.08 0.06
CA PHE A 16 -2.15 31.27 1.21
C PHE A 16 -2.23 32.69 1.79
N THR A 17 -2.42 33.71 0.95
CA THR A 17 -2.59 35.11 1.41
C THR A 17 -3.97 35.35 2.05
N SER A 18 -4.94 34.50 1.75
CA SER A 18 -6.29 34.52 2.34
C SER A 18 -6.39 33.75 3.67
N LEU A 19 -5.33 33.07 4.10
CA LEU A 19 -5.33 32.37 5.39
C LEU A 19 -5.45 33.36 6.56
N PRO A 20 -6.25 33.05 7.61
CA PRO A 20 -6.38 33.92 8.77
C PRO A 20 -5.08 34.01 9.58
N GLN A 21 -4.24 32.99 9.50
CA GLN A 21 -2.93 32.93 10.15
C GLN A 21 -1.92 32.33 9.15
N ALA A 22 -0.75 32.95 9.08
CA ALA A 22 0.36 32.40 8.30
C ALA A 22 0.82 31.06 8.89
N PRO A 23 1.25 30.10 8.04
CA PRO A 23 1.70 28.81 8.52
C PRO A 23 3.00 28.90 9.34
N ARG A 24 3.32 27.83 10.07
CA ARG A 24 4.50 27.74 10.95
C ARG A 24 5.82 27.92 10.20
N HIS A 25 5.91 27.41 8.98
CA HIS A 25 7.07 27.56 8.08
C HIS A 25 6.77 28.52 6.94
N SER A 26 7.79 29.26 6.50
CA SER A 26 7.67 30.16 5.34
C SER A 26 7.49 29.38 4.04
N VAL A 27 6.58 29.85 3.19
CA VAL A 27 6.37 29.33 1.83
C VAL A 27 6.93 30.33 0.83
N LEU A 28 7.94 29.92 0.05
CA LEU A 28 8.52 30.71 -1.03
C LEU A 28 7.87 30.30 -2.36
N PHE A 29 7.19 31.23 -3.02
CA PHE A 29 6.65 31.03 -4.36
C PHE A 29 7.64 31.55 -5.40
N ALA A 30 7.91 30.75 -6.44
CA ALA A 30 8.87 31.08 -7.48
C ALA A 30 8.34 30.69 -8.87
N PHE A 31 8.56 31.58 -9.84
CA PHE A 31 8.34 31.33 -11.26
C PHE A 31 9.70 31.23 -11.94
N TRP A 32 9.91 30.17 -12.72
CA TRP A 32 11.19 29.91 -13.37
C TRP A 32 11.14 30.28 -14.84
N ASP A 33 12.18 30.99 -15.29
CA ASP A 33 12.41 31.23 -16.72
C ASP A 33 13.35 30.17 -17.30
N GLY A 34 13.14 29.82 -18.57
CA GLY A 34 14.06 28.96 -19.32
C GLY A 34 14.12 27.50 -18.86
N GLU A 35 13.02 26.98 -18.30
CA GLU A 35 12.84 25.55 -17.97
C GLU A 35 13.13 24.68 -19.21
N GLU A 36 12.45 24.94 -20.32
CA GLU A 36 12.57 24.25 -21.61
C GLU A 36 13.96 24.37 -22.29
N LYS A 37 14.85 25.19 -21.71
CA LYS A 37 16.24 25.35 -22.14
C LYS A 37 17.23 24.60 -21.25
N GLY A 38 16.74 23.70 -20.40
CA GLY A 38 17.54 22.88 -19.50
C GLY A 38 17.54 23.39 -18.06
N LEU A 39 16.37 23.80 -17.55
CA LEU A 39 16.12 24.22 -16.18
C LEU A 39 16.91 25.47 -15.76
N LEU A 40 17.11 26.42 -16.69
CA LEU A 40 18.08 27.51 -16.50
C LEU A 40 17.76 28.36 -15.27
N GLY A 41 16.50 28.76 -15.07
CA GLY A 41 16.07 29.58 -13.95
C GLY A 41 16.21 28.88 -12.60
N SER A 42 15.68 27.65 -12.47
CA SER A 42 15.75 26.90 -11.22
C SER A 42 17.18 26.47 -10.88
N LYS A 43 18.01 26.08 -11.85
CA LYS A 43 19.44 25.80 -11.64
C LYS A 43 20.21 27.04 -11.19
N HIS A 44 19.94 28.19 -11.81
CA HIS A 44 20.55 29.45 -11.42
C HIS A 44 20.23 29.80 -9.97
N TRP A 45 18.96 29.75 -9.58
CA TRP A 45 18.54 30.01 -8.21
C TRP A 45 19.11 28.99 -7.24
N ALA A 46 19.08 27.69 -7.56
CA ALA A 46 19.67 26.66 -6.71
C ALA A 46 21.18 26.87 -6.49
N ALA A 47 21.92 27.38 -7.48
CA ALA A 47 23.34 27.73 -7.37
C ALA A 47 23.61 28.98 -6.52
N ALA A 48 22.72 29.97 -6.56
CA ALA A 48 22.85 31.22 -5.81
C ALA A 48 21.50 31.63 -5.19
N PRO A 49 21.03 30.90 -4.16
CA PRO A 49 19.65 31.04 -3.70
C PRO A 49 19.48 32.28 -2.84
N THR A 50 18.30 32.91 -2.92
CA THR A 50 17.94 34.09 -2.12
C THR A 50 17.72 33.75 -0.64
N VAL A 51 17.47 32.48 -0.33
CA VAL A 51 17.50 31.92 1.02
C VAL A 51 18.54 30.81 1.08
N PRO A 52 19.28 30.60 2.18
CA PRO A 52 20.29 29.55 2.23
C PRO A 52 19.70 28.16 1.94
N MET A 53 20.32 27.38 1.04
CA MET A 53 19.79 26.07 0.61
C MET A 53 19.52 25.09 1.76
N HIS A 54 20.30 25.15 2.84
CA HIS A 54 20.07 24.31 4.02
C HIS A 54 18.75 24.62 4.74
N GLN A 55 18.17 25.81 4.53
CA GLN A 55 16.87 26.22 5.08
C GLN A 55 15.70 25.85 4.14
N VAL A 56 15.97 25.50 2.88
CA VAL A 56 14.93 25.02 1.95
C VAL A 56 14.56 23.61 2.36
N ALA A 57 13.47 23.42 3.10
CA ALA A 57 13.14 22.11 3.67
C ALA A 57 12.71 21.08 2.60
N LEU A 58 11.90 21.51 1.62
CA LEU A 58 11.37 20.69 0.53
C LEU A 58 10.98 21.61 -0.63
N ALA A 59 11.08 21.14 -1.88
CA ALA A 59 10.56 21.86 -3.04
C ALA A 59 9.29 21.18 -3.60
N VAL A 60 8.19 21.94 -3.66
CA VAL A 60 6.95 21.51 -4.31
C VAL A 60 6.87 22.18 -5.68
N ASN A 61 6.76 21.39 -6.73
CA ASN A 61 6.67 21.83 -8.11
C ASN A 61 5.30 21.49 -8.70
N MET A 62 4.89 22.24 -9.72
CA MET A 62 3.73 21.87 -10.53
C MET A 62 4.04 22.08 -11.98
N ASP A 63 3.80 21.05 -12.77
CA ASP A 63 4.05 21.07 -14.20
C ASP A 63 2.92 20.38 -14.93
N MET A 64 2.41 21.01 -15.99
CA MET A 64 1.29 20.53 -16.79
C MET A 64 0.12 19.97 -15.95
N ILE A 65 -0.53 20.81 -15.14
CA ILE A 65 -1.73 20.41 -14.37
C ILE A 65 -3.06 20.57 -15.13
N GLY A 66 -2.97 20.88 -16.43
CA GLY A 66 -4.09 21.34 -17.26
C GLY A 66 -4.96 20.29 -17.93
N ARG A 67 -4.53 19.02 -17.96
CA ARG A 67 -5.11 17.98 -18.84
C ARG A 67 -5.56 16.74 -18.07
N LEU A 68 -6.17 16.94 -16.90
CA LEU A 68 -6.64 15.85 -16.05
C LEU A 68 -7.59 14.91 -16.80
N THR A 69 -7.18 13.65 -16.95
CA THR A 69 -7.94 12.60 -17.63
C THR A 69 -8.12 11.39 -16.70
N GLY A 70 -9.35 10.90 -16.57
CA GLY A 70 -9.66 9.74 -15.71
C GLY A 70 -9.31 9.94 -14.24
N GLN A 71 -9.30 11.19 -13.76
CA GLN A 71 -8.88 11.57 -12.40
C GLN A 71 -7.43 11.20 -12.04
N LYS A 72 -6.60 10.82 -13.03
CA LYS A 72 -5.22 10.40 -12.79
C LYS A 72 -4.29 11.61 -12.63
N VAL A 73 -3.54 11.66 -11.53
CA VAL A 73 -2.47 12.64 -11.31
C VAL A 73 -1.18 11.88 -11.03
N GLU A 74 -0.12 12.21 -11.76
CA GLU A 74 1.21 11.68 -11.50
C GLU A 74 1.86 12.45 -10.35
N VAL A 75 2.42 11.73 -9.40
CA VAL A 75 3.09 12.26 -8.21
C VAL A 75 4.55 11.83 -8.28
N HIS A 76 5.42 12.76 -8.68
CA HIS A 76 6.86 12.55 -8.75
C HIS A 76 7.50 13.00 -7.44
N GLY A 77 8.63 12.40 -7.06
CA GLY A 77 9.39 12.82 -5.89
C GLY A 77 8.91 12.26 -4.55
N SER A 78 7.81 11.49 -4.51
CA SER A 78 7.25 10.91 -3.28
C SER A 78 8.21 10.02 -2.48
N ARG A 79 9.29 9.52 -3.09
CA ARG A 79 10.30 8.69 -2.42
C ARG A 79 11.59 9.43 -2.06
N THR A 80 11.66 10.73 -2.37
CA THR A 80 12.84 11.58 -2.10
C THR A 80 12.91 12.06 -0.65
N GLY A 81 11.84 11.86 0.11
CA GLY A 81 11.79 11.93 1.56
C GLY A 81 10.87 10.83 2.12
N PHE A 82 10.93 10.64 3.42
CA PHE A 82 10.18 9.64 4.17
C PHE A 82 8.73 10.08 4.39
N GLY A 83 7.77 9.19 4.15
CA GLY A 83 6.35 9.38 4.47
C GLY A 83 5.60 10.35 3.57
N ILE A 84 6.20 10.79 2.45
CA ILE A 84 5.57 11.77 1.55
C ILE A 84 4.35 11.15 0.86
N ARG A 85 4.38 9.87 0.47
CA ARG A 85 3.20 9.21 -0.14
C ARG A 85 2.03 9.22 0.83
N GLN A 86 2.25 8.87 2.10
CA GLN A 86 1.21 8.90 3.11
C GLN A 86 0.65 10.32 3.30
N LEU A 87 1.49 11.34 3.40
CA LEU A 87 1.07 12.74 3.52
C LEU A 87 0.19 13.16 2.33
N VAL A 88 0.66 12.88 1.11
CA VAL A 88 -0.06 13.22 -0.12
C VAL A 88 -1.40 12.49 -0.20
N SER A 89 -1.44 11.21 0.17
CA SER A 89 -2.67 10.41 0.15
C SER A 89 -3.70 10.92 1.17
N ARG A 90 -3.26 11.38 2.34
CA ARG A 90 -4.14 12.02 3.34
C ARG A 90 -4.61 13.40 2.89
N ALA A 91 -3.75 14.20 2.25
CA ALA A 91 -4.14 15.48 1.66
C ALA A 91 -5.17 15.32 0.52
N ASN A 92 -5.22 14.13 -0.08
CA ASN A 92 -6.20 13.71 -1.07
C ASN A 92 -7.53 13.21 -0.45
N GLU A 93 -7.66 13.09 0.87
CA GLU A 93 -8.96 12.79 1.49
C GLU A 93 -9.97 13.90 1.16
N GLY A 94 -11.17 13.51 0.72
CA GLY A 94 -12.18 14.44 0.20
C GLY A 94 -11.99 14.85 -1.26
N HIS A 95 -10.87 14.47 -1.88
CA HIS A 95 -10.65 14.57 -3.33
C HIS A 95 -10.74 13.17 -3.94
N ASN A 96 -11.39 13.06 -5.10
CA ASN A 96 -11.52 11.78 -5.81
C ASN A 96 -10.47 11.69 -6.93
N LEU A 97 -9.22 12.04 -6.62
CA LEU A 97 -8.09 11.87 -7.53
C LEU A 97 -7.45 10.50 -7.30
N ARG A 98 -6.97 9.90 -8.39
CA ARG A 98 -6.20 8.67 -8.42
C ARG A 98 -4.74 9.04 -8.65
N LEU A 99 -3.91 8.81 -7.65
CA LEU A 99 -2.52 9.23 -7.63
C LEU A 99 -1.62 8.10 -8.12
N ASP A 100 -0.88 8.38 -9.19
CA ASP A 100 0.14 7.51 -9.75
C ASP A 100 1.51 7.96 -9.25
N PHE A 101 2.08 7.23 -8.30
CA PHE A 101 3.34 7.60 -7.67
C PHE A 101 4.50 7.10 -8.52
N VAL A 102 5.23 8.04 -9.12
CA VAL A 102 6.36 7.73 -10.00
C VAL A 102 7.62 7.55 -9.15
N TRP A 103 8.26 6.38 -9.28
CA TRP A 103 9.43 6.00 -8.46
C TRP A 103 10.76 6.50 -9.03
N LYS A 104 10.86 6.60 -10.35
CA LYS A 104 12.07 7.06 -11.01
C LYS A 104 12.08 8.58 -11.04
N MET A 105 13.14 9.19 -10.53
CA MET A 105 13.39 10.61 -10.71
C MET A 105 14.03 10.88 -12.07
N GLU A 106 13.53 11.88 -12.79
CA GLU A 106 14.05 12.30 -14.09
C GLU A 106 14.28 13.81 -14.09
N GLU A 107 15.28 14.26 -14.85
CA GLU A 107 15.55 15.68 -15.09
C GLU A 107 14.59 16.21 -16.16
N ASN A 108 13.30 16.27 -15.82
CA ASN A 108 12.22 16.62 -16.76
C ASN A 108 11.35 17.80 -16.31
N SER A 109 11.70 18.46 -15.20
CA SER A 109 11.08 19.73 -14.75
C SER A 109 11.91 20.33 -13.59
N ASP A 110 11.57 21.55 -13.16
CA ASP A 110 12.35 22.38 -12.22
C ASP A 110 12.55 21.77 -10.82
N HIS A 111 11.75 20.78 -10.44
CA HIS A 111 11.97 20.03 -9.19
C HIS A 111 13.36 19.38 -9.15
N TYR A 112 13.92 18.99 -10.30
CA TYR A 112 15.20 18.29 -10.36
C TYR A 112 16.37 19.16 -9.88
N SER A 113 16.32 20.48 -10.09
CA SER A 113 17.35 21.44 -9.61
C SER A 113 17.52 21.42 -8.08
N PHE A 114 16.46 21.08 -7.34
CA PHE A 114 16.48 20.92 -5.88
C PHE A 114 16.88 19.49 -5.48
N TYR A 115 16.44 18.50 -6.25
CA TYR A 115 16.82 17.11 -6.08
C TYR A 115 18.34 16.91 -6.16
N GLU A 116 19.01 17.55 -7.13
CA GLU A 116 20.48 17.56 -7.25
C GLU A 116 21.18 18.17 -6.03
N ARG A 117 20.49 19.01 -5.27
CA ARG A 117 20.98 19.61 -4.02
C ARG A 117 20.54 18.85 -2.79
N GLN A 118 20.13 17.59 -2.96
CA GLN A 118 19.73 16.69 -1.88
C GLN A 118 18.62 17.30 -1.02
N ARG A 119 17.67 17.98 -1.66
CA ARG A 119 16.42 18.37 -1.02
C ARG A 119 15.31 17.42 -1.45
N PRO A 120 14.41 17.03 -0.53
CA PRO A 120 13.18 16.36 -0.91
C PRO A 120 12.41 17.23 -1.90
N VAL A 121 11.75 16.58 -2.85
CA VAL A 121 10.95 17.23 -3.88
C VAL A 121 9.63 16.51 -4.05
N LEU A 122 8.63 17.24 -4.50
CA LEU A 122 7.34 16.70 -4.89
C LEU A 122 6.85 17.44 -6.13
N MET A 123 6.33 16.73 -7.12
CA MET A 123 5.69 17.37 -8.27
C MET A 123 4.38 16.68 -8.62
N LEU A 124 3.35 17.48 -8.90
CA LEU A 124 2.11 17.01 -9.50
C LEU A 124 2.10 17.32 -11.00
N HIS A 125 1.69 16.31 -11.80
CA HIS A 125 1.63 16.37 -13.26
C HIS A 125 0.39 15.61 -13.75
N THR A 126 -0.28 16.08 -14.82
CA THR A 126 -1.51 15.42 -15.36
C THR A 126 -1.25 14.47 -16.53
N GLY A 127 0.01 14.16 -16.81
CA GLY A 127 0.43 13.27 -17.88
C GLY A 127 0.65 13.99 -19.20
N LEU A 128 1.41 13.34 -20.09
CA LEU A 128 1.64 13.84 -21.45
C LEU A 128 0.38 13.73 -22.32
N HIS A 129 0.32 14.55 -23.36
CA HIS A 129 -0.80 14.59 -24.31
C HIS A 129 -0.31 14.85 -25.74
N GLY A 130 -1.15 14.55 -26.74
CA GLY A 130 -0.78 14.63 -28.16
C GLY A 130 -0.42 16.04 -28.70
N ASP A 131 -0.71 17.08 -27.91
CA ASP A 131 -0.35 18.47 -28.21
C ASP A 131 0.97 18.92 -27.55
N TYR A 132 1.61 18.09 -26.73
CA TYR A 132 2.82 18.46 -26.00
C TYR A 132 3.90 19.01 -26.94
N HIS A 133 4.49 20.15 -26.58
CA HIS A 133 5.49 20.91 -27.35
C HIS A 133 5.08 21.25 -28.79
N ARG A 134 3.79 21.50 -29.02
CA ARG A 134 3.26 21.90 -30.34
C ARG A 134 2.48 23.21 -30.26
N PRO A 135 2.38 23.97 -31.36
CA PRO A 135 1.51 25.15 -31.43
C PRO A 135 0.03 24.86 -31.14
N SER A 136 -0.37 23.59 -31.18
CA SER A 136 -1.73 23.15 -30.85
C SER A 136 -1.98 23.01 -29.34
N ASP A 137 -0.97 23.16 -28.47
CA ASP A 137 -1.20 23.20 -27.03
C ASP A 137 -1.72 24.58 -26.61
N ASP A 138 -3.03 24.66 -26.41
CA ASP A 138 -3.75 25.93 -26.34
C ASP A 138 -4.86 25.88 -25.28
N ALA A 139 -5.19 27.05 -24.75
CA ALA A 139 -5.99 27.25 -23.54
C ALA A 139 -7.40 26.67 -23.63
N HIS A 140 -8.01 26.62 -24.82
CA HIS A 140 -9.35 26.06 -25.03
C HIS A 140 -9.44 24.55 -24.76
N LYS A 141 -8.30 23.86 -24.63
CA LYS A 141 -8.23 22.43 -24.38
C LYS A 141 -7.93 22.06 -22.93
N LEU A 142 -7.83 23.06 -22.04
CA LEU A 142 -7.60 22.87 -20.62
C LEU A 142 -8.87 22.38 -19.91
N ASN A 143 -8.69 21.42 -19.01
CA ASN A 143 -9.72 20.97 -18.08
C ASN A 143 -9.66 21.85 -16.81
N LYS A 144 -10.50 22.89 -16.75
CA LYS A 144 -10.48 23.88 -15.65
C LYS A 144 -10.90 23.28 -14.32
N GLU A 145 -11.93 22.44 -14.32
CA GLU A 145 -12.42 21.74 -13.14
C GLU A 145 -11.36 20.75 -12.60
N GLY A 146 -10.61 20.12 -13.51
CA GLY A 146 -9.47 19.27 -13.16
C GLY A 146 -8.31 20.08 -12.57
N MET A 147 -7.95 21.21 -13.17
CA MET A 147 -6.94 22.12 -12.63
C MET A 147 -7.28 22.57 -11.21
N GLN A 148 -8.54 22.93 -10.96
CA GLN A 148 -9.01 23.31 -9.63
C GLN A 148 -8.83 22.18 -8.60
N GLN A 149 -9.14 20.92 -8.97
CA GLN A 149 -8.92 19.77 -8.08
C GLN A 149 -7.43 19.58 -7.76
N VAL A 150 -6.57 19.64 -8.77
CA VAL A 150 -5.12 19.50 -8.58
C VAL A 150 -4.53 20.64 -7.75
N ALA A 151 -4.96 21.88 -7.99
CA ALA A 151 -4.53 23.05 -7.20
C ALA A 151 -4.96 22.93 -5.73
N ARG A 152 -6.18 22.46 -5.45
CA ARG A 152 -6.64 22.21 -4.07
C ARG A 152 -5.85 21.10 -3.37
N LEU A 153 -5.55 20.00 -4.08
CA LEU A 153 -4.69 18.96 -3.55
C LEU A 153 -3.30 19.53 -3.22
N LEU A 154 -2.70 20.28 -4.14
CA LEU A 154 -1.38 20.87 -3.94
C LEU A 154 -1.38 21.87 -2.77
N PHE A 155 -2.40 22.71 -2.67
CA PHE A 155 -2.57 23.61 -1.51
C PHE A 155 -2.63 22.81 -0.20
N ASN A 156 -3.46 21.76 -0.13
CA ASN A 156 -3.56 20.92 1.06
C ASN A 156 -2.20 20.29 1.44
N ILE A 157 -1.46 19.78 0.46
CA ILE A 157 -0.13 19.21 0.65
C ILE A 157 0.84 20.28 1.19
N THR A 158 0.96 21.40 0.49
CA THR A 158 1.89 22.48 0.87
C THR A 158 1.53 23.06 2.24
N TYR A 159 0.24 23.22 2.55
CA TYR A 159 -0.21 23.70 3.85
C TYR A 159 0.14 22.71 4.97
N GLN A 160 -0.14 21.41 4.79
CA GLN A 160 0.24 20.39 5.78
C GLN A 160 1.76 20.33 6.02
N LEU A 161 2.55 20.46 4.95
CA LEU A 161 4.01 20.52 5.06
C LEU A 161 4.47 21.79 5.80
N ALA A 162 3.85 22.94 5.51
CA ALA A 162 4.18 24.21 6.15
C ALA A 162 3.73 24.28 7.62
N GLU A 163 2.77 23.44 8.02
CA GLU A 163 2.33 23.28 9.42
C GLU A 163 3.06 22.15 10.17
N SER A 164 3.81 21.30 9.47
CA SER A 164 4.46 20.13 10.08
C SER A 164 5.56 20.54 11.06
N GLU A 165 5.65 19.84 12.20
CA GLU A 165 6.75 20.02 13.16
C GLU A 165 8.06 19.43 12.66
N ASP A 166 7.97 18.33 11.92
CA ASP A 166 9.10 17.65 11.31
C ASP A 166 8.88 17.55 9.80
N ILE A 167 9.69 18.27 9.03
CA ILE A 167 9.71 18.14 7.58
C ILE A 167 10.71 17.05 7.26
N THR A 168 10.28 16.06 6.47
CA THR A 168 11.13 14.92 6.14
C THR A 168 12.50 15.32 5.60
N LYS A 169 13.50 14.50 5.94
CA LYS A 169 14.85 14.58 5.37
C LYS A 169 14.88 13.97 3.97
N PHE A 170 15.92 14.34 3.22
CA PHE A 170 16.23 13.73 1.94
C PHE A 170 16.64 12.27 2.09
N ARG A 171 16.14 11.42 1.19
CA ARG A 171 16.44 10.00 1.14
C ARG A 171 17.32 9.70 -0.07
N SER A 172 18.62 9.55 0.15
CA SER A 172 19.60 9.31 -0.93
C SER A 172 19.35 8.03 -1.73
N ALA A 173 18.66 7.03 -1.14
CA ALA A 173 18.28 5.81 -1.82
C ALA A 173 17.40 6.06 -3.07
N SER A 174 16.67 7.18 -3.13
CA SER A 174 15.85 7.54 -4.30
C SER A 174 16.65 7.69 -5.59
N HIS A 175 17.96 7.92 -5.52
CA HIS A 175 18.82 7.99 -6.72
C HIS A 175 18.91 6.68 -7.50
N THR A 176 18.68 5.55 -6.84
CA THR A 176 18.78 4.22 -7.44
C THR A 176 17.42 3.56 -7.68
N GLU A 177 16.33 4.24 -7.32
CA GLU A 177 14.99 3.70 -7.46
C GLU A 177 14.44 3.85 -8.87
N SER A 178 13.63 2.86 -9.25
CA SER A 178 13.08 2.76 -10.60
C SER A 178 11.76 2.00 -10.58
N THR A 179 11.10 1.94 -11.74
CA THR A 179 9.95 1.06 -11.96
C THR A 179 10.27 -0.41 -11.67
N ALA A 180 11.52 -0.86 -11.88
CA ALA A 180 11.91 -2.24 -11.54
C ALA A 180 11.92 -2.46 -10.03
N THR A 181 12.42 -1.48 -9.25
CA THR A 181 12.38 -1.52 -7.79
C THR A 181 10.93 -1.55 -7.28
N GLN A 182 10.05 -0.75 -7.90
CA GLN A 182 8.62 -0.76 -7.62
C GLN A 182 8.02 -2.14 -7.85
N GLN A 183 8.21 -2.71 -9.05
CA GLN A 183 7.66 -4.01 -9.42
C GLN A 183 8.16 -5.12 -8.50
N ALA A 184 9.44 -5.10 -8.13
CA ALA A 184 10.00 -6.07 -7.19
C ALA A 184 9.32 -5.97 -5.81
N MET A 185 9.11 -4.74 -5.30
CA MET A 185 8.46 -4.53 -4.01
C MET A 185 6.97 -4.89 -4.02
N GLU A 186 6.29 -4.59 -5.13
CA GLU A 186 4.86 -4.83 -5.35
C GLU A 186 4.57 -6.23 -5.94
N THR A 187 5.58 -7.09 -6.05
CA THR A 187 5.42 -8.43 -6.64
C THR A 187 4.40 -9.23 -5.84
N GLN A 188 3.33 -9.64 -6.54
CA GLN A 188 2.26 -10.41 -5.94
C GLN A 188 2.73 -11.85 -5.68
N LEU A 189 2.67 -12.28 -4.42
CA LEU A 189 2.97 -13.66 -4.02
C LEU A 189 1.73 -14.54 -4.16
N ALA A 190 1.94 -15.78 -4.60
CA ALA A 190 0.88 -16.78 -4.71
C ALA A 190 0.23 -17.08 -3.35
N ALA A 191 -1.08 -17.36 -3.38
CA ALA A 191 -1.80 -17.85 -2.22
C ALA A 191 -1.19 -19.18 -1.73
N PRO A 192 -1.07 -19.40 -0.42
CA PRO A 192 -0.64 -20.69 0.12
C PRO A 192 -1.68 -21.77 -0.19
N ALA A 193 -1.26 -23.04 -0.09
CA ALA A 193 -2.18 -24.17 -0.21
C ALA A 193 -3.31 -24.09 0.85
N PRO A 194 -4.54 -24.52 0.52
CA PRO A 194 -5.65 -24.51 1.47
C PRO A 194 -5.34 -25.31 2.74
N ARG A 195 -5.62 -24.78 3.93
CA ARG A 195 -5.14 -25.39 5.19
C ARG A 195 -5.85 -26.69 5.59
N LEU A 196 -7.09 -26.92 5.12
CA LEU A 196 -7.90 -28.10 5.44
C LEU A 196 -7.95 -29.11 4.28
N GLY A 197 -8.19 -28.63 3.06
CA GLY A 197 -8.20 -29.46 1.83
C GLY A 197 -9.53 -30.15 1.52
N VAL A 198 -10.65 -29.49 1.80
CA VAL A 198 -12.00 -29.93 1.40
C VAL A 198 -12.66 -28.91 0.48
N VAL A 199 -13.52 -29.40 -0.40
CA VAL A 199 -14.53 -28.63 -1.12
C VAL A 199 -15.90 -29.08 -0.62
N TRP A 200 -16.80 -28.13 -0.42
CA TRP A 200 -18.12 -28.41 0.13
C TRP A 200 -19.22 -27.70 -0.66
N LEU A 201 -20.45 -28.13 -0.41
CA LEU A 201 -21.67 -27.45 -0.79
C LEU A 201 -22.48 -27.09 0.45
N VAL A 202 -23.12 -25.93 0.39
CA VAL A 202 -24.14 -25.52 1.36
C VAL A 202 -25.50 -25.96 0.81
N ASN A 203 -26.29 -26.67 1.61
CA ASN A 203 -27.65 -27.06 1.28
C ASN A 203 -28.62 -26.66 2.40
N GLU A 204 -29.91 -26.97 2.26
CA GLU A 204 -30.95 -26.60 3.25
C GLU A 204 -30.77 -27.31 4.61
N LEU A 205 -29.90 -28.32 4.68
CA LEU A 205 -29.57 -29.02 5.91
C LEU A 205 -28.41 -28.30 6.62
N SER A 206 -28.44 -28.27 7.95
CA SER A 206 -27.38 -27.67 8.76
C SER A 206 -25.99 -28.23 8.43
N GLY A 207 -24.96 -27.38 8.45
CA GLY A 207 -23.57 -27.77 8.15
C GLY A 207 -23.24 -27.79 6.66
N PHE A 208 -22.03 -28.22 6.34
CA PHE A 208 -21.48 -28.22 4.98
C PHE A 208 -21.19 -29.64 4.49
N GLU A 209 -21.76 -30.01 3.34
CA GLU A 209 -21.56 -31.33 2.74
C GLU A 209 -20.27 -31.35 1.93
N VAL A 210 -19.35 -32.24 2.28
CA VAL A 210 -18.06 -32.42 1.60
C VAL A 210 -18.29 -33.09 0.25
N THR A 211 -17.98 -32.38 -0.82
CA THR A 211 -18.08 -32.91 -2.20
C THR A 211 -16.75 -33.43 -2.72
N GLN A 212 -15.64 -32.87 -2.23
CA GLN A 212 -14.30 -33.29 -2.61
C GLN A 212 -13.37 -33.20 -1.40
N VAL A 213 -12.47 -34.18 -1.29
CA VAL A 213 -11.33 -34.14 -0.38
C VAL A 213 -10.07 -34.21 -1.24
N VAL A 214 -9.13 -33.31 -0.98
CA VAL A 214 -7.85 -33.27 -1.71
C VAL A 214 -6.94 -34.37 -1.16
N ASP A 215 -6.38 -35.20 -2.04
CA ASP A 215 -5.46 -36.26 -1.63
C ASP A 215 -4.22 -35.70 -0.90
N GLY A 216 -3.83 -36.37 0.18
CA GLY A 216 -2.72 -35.94 1.03
C GLY A 216 -2.98 -34.67 1.86
N SER A 217 -4.20 -34.13 1.83
CA SER A 217 -4.57 -32.99 2.68
C SER A 217 -4.81 -33.39 4.14
N PRO A 218 -4.78 -32.41 5.08
CA PRO A 218 -5.16 -32.65 6.47
C PRO A 218 -6.52 -33.33 6.66
N ALA A 219 -7.52 -32.95 5.87
CA ALA A 219 -8.83 -33.59 5.91
C ALA A 219 -8.77 -35.08 5.49
N ALA A 220 -8.03 -35.40 4.43
CA ALA A 220 -7.84 -36.78 4.00
C ALA A 220 -7.12 -37.62 5.06
N THR A 221 -6.05 -37.08 5.66
CA THR A 221 -5.30 -37.74 6.73
C THR A 221 -6.17 -37.98 7.98
N ALA A 222 -7.06 -37.05 8.29
CA ALA A 222 -8.00 -37.18 9.40
C ALA A 222 -9.20 -38.13 9.10
N GLY A 223 -9.26 -38.68 7.88
CA GLY A 223 -10.28 -39.64 7.48
C GLY A 223 -11.63 -39.02 7.12
N ILE A 224 -11.65 -37.73 6.76
CA ILE A 224 -12.82 -37.08 6.16
C ILE A 224 -12.96 -37.55 4.71
N ARG A 225 -14.19 -37.82 4.27
CA ARG A 225 -14.51 -38.38 2.95
C ARG A 225 -15.57 -37.56 2.24
N THR A 226 -15.65 -37.69 0.92
CA THR A 226 -16.79 -37.19 0.14
C THR A 226 -18.09 -37.79 0.67
N GLY A 227 -19.11 -36.94 0.86
CA GLY A 227 -20.40 -37.28 1.46
C GLY A 227 -20.46 -37.04 2.98
N ASP A 228 -19.33 -36.81 3.65
CA ASP A 228 -19.34 -36.38 5.04
C ASP A 228 -19.94 -34.97 5.17
N ARG A 229 -20.59 -34.69 6.29
CA ARG A 229 -21.17 -33.39 6.62
C ARG A 229 -20.44 -32.78 7.80
N LEU A 230 -19.87 -31.61 7.60
CA LEU A 230 -19.20 -30.82 8.65
C LEU A 230 -20.26 -30.01 9.40
N LEU A 231 -20.35 -30.20 10.72
CA LEU A 231 -21.39 -29.59 11.56
C LEU A 231 -20.83 -28.50 12.49
N ALA A 232 -19.59 -28.64 12.96
CA ALA A 232 -18.92 -27.67 13.81
C ALA A 232 -17.40 -27.66 13.58
N PHE A 233 -16.76 -26.51 13.80
CA PHE A 233 -15.31 -26.34 13.81
C PHE A 233 -14.87 -25.70 15.12
N ASN A 234 -13.98 -26.34 15.87
CA ASN A 234 -13.55 -25.90 17.21
C ASN A 234 -14.74 -25.54 18.13
N ASN A 235 -15.75 -26.41 18.15
CA ASN A 235 -17.01 -26.25 18.90
C ASN A 235 -17.92 -25.08 18.45
N GLN A 236 -17.59 -24.40 17.35
CA GLN A 236 -18.48 -23.41 16.74
C GLN A 236 -19.32 -24.08 15.63
N PRO A 237 -20.66 -23.93 15.65
CA PRO A 237 -21.52 -24.43 14.58
C PRO A 237 -21.10 -23.89 13.20
N LEU A 238 -21.29 -24.70 12.16
CA LEU A 238 -21.05 -24.31 10.78
C LEU A 238 -22.36 -23.89 10.11
N ASP A 239 -22.66 -22.59 10.17
CA ASP A 239 -23.84 -21.95 9.56
C ASP A 239 -23.47 -20.83 8.57
N ASP A 240 -22.25 -20.28 8.65
CA ASP A 240 -21.71 -19.26 7.75
C ASP A 240 -20.43 -19.75 7.06
N GLU A 241 -20.50 -19.91 5.74
CA GLU A 241 -19.39 -20.36 4.90
C GLU A 241 -18.19 -19.38 4.93
N GLN A 242 -18.43 -18.08 4.91
CA GLN A 242 -17.37 -17.08 4.95
C GLN A 242 -16.67 -17.13 6.29
N ARG A 243 -17.43 -17.22 7.38
CA ARG A 243 -16.87 -17.34 8.74
C ARG A 243 -16.02 -18.60 8.87
N PHE A 244 -16.51 -19.74 8.39
CA PHE A 244 -15.76 -21.00 8.42
C PHE A 244 -14.42 -20.91 7.68
N ARG A 245 -14.38 -20.29 6.49
CA ARG A 245 -13.13 -20.09 5.75
C ARG A 245 -12.14 -19.23 6.53
N ILE A 246 -12.61 -18.14 7.14
CA ILE A 246 -11.79 -17.25 7.97
C ILE A 246 -11.27 -18.01 9.20
N ASP A 247 -12.12 -18.78 9.86
CA ASP A 247 -11.75 -19.53 11.07
C ASP A 247 -10.71 -20.62 10.76
N VAL A 248 -10.85 -21.35 9.65
CA VAL A 248 -9.84 -22.34 9.19
C VAL A 248 -8.49 -21.67 8.88
N LEU A 249 -8.50 -20.48 8.27
CA LEU A 249 -7.27 -19.73 7.99
C LEU A 249 -6.61 -19.22 9.28
N ALA A 250 -7.39 -18.77 10.26
CA ALA A 250 -6.90 -18.18 11.50
C ALA A 250 -6.55 -19.20 12.59
N ALA A 251 -7.10 -20.42 12.55
CA ALA A 251 -6.95 -21.41 13.60
C ALA A 251 -5.49 -21.88 13.79
N PRO A 252 -5.10 -22.32 15.00
CA PRO A 252 -3.89 -23.10 15.23
C PRO A 252 -3.80 -24.34 14.33
N ALA A 253 -2.64 -25.01 14.31
CA ALA A 253 -2.48 -26.23 13.51
C ALA A 253 -3.44 -27.33 13.96
N ASP A 254 -3.55 -27.56 15.26
CA ASP A 254 -4.44 -28.58 15.81
C ASP A 254 -5.84 -27.99 16.04
N CYS A 255 -6.85 -28.62 15.46
CA CYS A 255 -8.25 -28.21 15.53
C CYS A 255 -9.18 -29.44 15.55
N SER A 256 -10.45 -29.24 15.92
CA SER A 256 -11.47 -30.29 15.87
C SER A 256 -12.59 -29.94 14.90
N LEU A 257 -13.10 -30.97 14.22
CA LEU A 257 -14.32 -30.91 13.40
C LEU A 257 -15.35 -31.89 13.95
N LEU A 258 -16.60 -31.45 14.07
CA LEU A 258 -17.73 -32.36 14.26
C LEU A 258 -18.22 -32.79 12.89
N VAL A 259 -18.12 -34.09 12.59
CA VAL A 259 -18.39 -34.66 11.28
C VAL A 259 -19.47 -35.73 11.39
N GLN A 260 -20.50 -35.65 10.54
CA GLN A 260 -21.49 -36.72 10.37
C GLN A 260 -21.20 -37.44 9.05
N SER A 261 -20.86 -38.73 9.14
CA SER A 261 -20.58 -39.52 7.94
C SER A 261 -21.86 -39.97 7.23
N ALA A 262 -21.77 -40.15 5.92
CA ALA A 262 -22.92 -40.52 5.09
C ALA A 262 -23.58 -41.83 5.58
N GLY A 263 -24.85 -41.75 5.98
CA GLY A 263 -25.61 -42.90 6.49
C GLY A 263 -25.44 -43.18 7.99
N GLU A 264 -24.63 -42.40 8.71
CA GLU A 264 -24.48 -42.51 10.16
C GLU A 264 -25.35 -41.45 10.87
N ALA A 265 -26.13 -41.87 11.86
CA ALA A 265 -27.01 -40.97 12.61
C ALA A 265 -26.24 -40.07 13.58
N GLU A 266 -25.23 -40.62 14.27
CA GLU A 266 -24.48 -39.92 15.31
C GLU A 266 -23.23 -39.23 14.73
N PRO A 267 -23.02 -37.93 14.98
CA PRO A 267 -21.81 -37.25 14.57
C PRO A 267 -20.62 -37.64 15.44
N ARG A 268 -19.42 -37.62 14.87
CA ARG A 268 -18.15 -37.89 15.55
C ARG A 268 -17.23 -36.68 15.53
N THR A 269 -16.45 -36.51 16.58
CA THR A 269 -15.37 -35.50 16.60
C THR A 269 -14.15 -36.08 15.88
N VAL A 270 -13.57 -35.29 14.99
CA VAL A 270 -12.38 -35.61 14.22
C VAL A 270 -11.31 -34.57 14.52
N ASP A 271 -10.20 -35.02 15.07
CA ASP A 271 -9.03 -34.16 15.26
C ASP A 271 -8.29 -34.01 13.93
N VAL A 272 -7.98 -32.77 13.56
CA VAL A 272 -7.31 -32.42 12.31
C VAL A 272 -6.10 -31.55 12.61
N ARG A 273 -4.98 -31.87 11.97
CA ARG A 273 -3.78 -31.04 11.97
C ARG A 273 -3.67 -30.27 10.67
N LEU A 274 -4.17 -29.03 10.65
CA LEU A 274 -4.12 -28.11 9.51
C LEU A 274 -2.69 -27.89 9.02
N GLN A 275 -2.55 -27.79 7.70
CA GLN A 275 -1.26 -27.51 7.08
C GLN A 275 -0.92 -26.01 7.09
N GLY A 276 0.37 -25.70 7.07
CA GLY A 276 0.85 -24.32 7.04
C GLY A 276 0.61 -23.55 8.34
N ARG A 277 1.09 -22.30 8.35
CA ARG A 277 0.96 -21.40 9.50
C ARG A 277 -0.42 -20.72 9.53
N PRO A 278 -0.96 -20.41 10.73
CA PRO A 278 -2.16 -19.59 10.84
C PRO A 278 -1.98 -18.24 10.14
N THR A 279 -2.96 -17.84 9.34
CA THR A 279 -2.97 -16.56 8.61
C THR A 279 -4.19 -15.76 9.00
N ARG A 280 -4.17 -15.15 10.19
CA ARG A 280 -5.35 -14.50 10.81
C ARG A 280 -6.05 -13.48 9.89
N LEU A 281 -5.28 -12.58 9.27
CA LEU A 281 -5.85 -11.60 8.33
C LEU A 281 -5.90 -12.13 6.89
N GLY A 282 -5.10 -13.15 6.57
CA GLY A 282 -4.91 -13.65 5.21
C GLY A 282 -4.07 -12.75 4.32
N ILE A 283 -3.02 -12.12 4.85
CA ILE A 283 -2.16 -11.21 4.09
C ILE A 283 -0.69 -11.63 4.12
N GLY A 284 0.05 -11.27 3.08
CA GLY A 284 1.51 -11.16 3.09
C GLY A 284 1.90 -9.73 2.76
N TRP A 285 3.05 -9.26 3.25
CA TRP A 285 3.49 -7.89 3.09
C TRP A 285 5.00 -7.76 3.00
N ASN A 286 5.44 -6.62 2.48
CA ASN A 286 6.81 -6.11 2.58
C ASN A 286 6.83 -4.81 3.40
N GLU A 287 8.01 -4.42 3.87
CA GLU A 287 8.27 -3.07 4.36
C GLU A 287 8.66 -2.14 3.20
N ASP A 288 8.31 -0.87 3.31
CA ASP A 288 8.74 0.19 2.38
C ASP A 288 9.57 1.20 3.18
N ASP A 289 10.88 1.24 2.91
CA ASP A 289 11.82 2.10 3.62
C ASP A 289 11.56 3.60 3.39
N ALA A 290 10.91 3.95 2.28
CA ALA A 290 10.47 5.32 2.01
C ALA A 290 9.21 5.69 2.80
N GLU A 291 8.44 4.72 3.30
CA GLU A 291 7.17 4.95 3.99
C GLU A 291 7.16 4.24 5.36
N PRO A 292 7.99 4.72 6.32
CA PRO A 292 8.01 4.18 7.68
C PRO A 292 6.63 4.25 8.32
N GLY A 293 6.30 3.25 9.15
CA GLY A 293 4.96 3.11 9.73
C GLY A 293 3.88 2.68 8.73
N SER A 294 4.29 2.02 7.64
CA SER A 294 3.38 1.35 6.73
C SER A 294 3.87 -0.05 6.34
N VAL A 295 2.97 -0.88 5.84
CA VAL A 295 3.30 -2.13 5.16
C VAL A 295 2.59 -2.19 3.83
N ILE A 296 3.25 -2.72 2.81
CA ILE A 296 2.66 -2.92 1.48
C ILE A 296 2.26 -4.37 1.28
N LEU A 297 1.01 -4.61 0.90
CA LEU A 297 0.49 -5.95 0.73
C LEU A 297 1.04 -6.59 -0.54
N THR A 298 1.70 -7.72 -0.41
CA THR A 298 2.16 -8.55 -1.54
C THR A 298 1.21 -9.72 -1.81
N ARG A 299 0.31 -9.99 -0.87
CA ARG A 299 -0.63 -11.11 -0.99
C ARG A 299 -1.87 -10.86 -0.17
N VAL A 300 -3.02 -11.23 -0.74
CA VAL A 300 -4.29 -11.36 -0.04
C VAL A 300 -4.86 -12.73 -0.39
N VAL A 301 -5.08 -13.56 0.64
CA VAL A 301 -5.54 -14.95 0.48
C VAL A 301 -7.04 -14.94 0.19
N PRO A 302 -7.52 -15.58 -0.89
CA PRO A 302 -8.94 -15.67 -1.19
C PRO A 302 -9.76 -16.24 -0.02
N GLY A 303 -10.91 -15.62 0.27
CA GLY A 303 -11.79 -16.04 1.38
C GLY A 303 -11.29 -15.66 2.79
N SER A 304 -10.17 -14.96 2.90
CA SER A 304 -9.70 -14.41 4.19
C SER A 304 -10.46 -13.16 4.63
N ALA A 305 -10.27 -12.76 5.88
CA ALA A 305 -10.83 -11.51 6.41
C ALA A 305 -10.39 -10.28 5.60
N ALA A 306 -9.12 -10.23 5.15
CA ALA A 306 -8.64 -9.15 4.30
C ALA A 306 -9.32 -9.16 2.92
N ALA A 307 -9.48 -10.32 2.29
CA ALA A 307 -10.17 -10.44 1.00
C ALA A 307 -11.64 -10.01 1.10
N VAL A 308 -12.35 -10.43 2.16
CA VAL A 308 -13.74 -10.05 2.41
C VAL A 308 -13.88 -8.55 2.64
N ALA A 309 -12.91 -7.93 3.32
CA ALA A 309 -12.87 -6.48 3.52
C ALA A 309 -12.46 -5.69 2.25
N GLY A 310 -12.07 -6.36 1.16
CA GLY A 310 -11.71 -5.72 -0.11
C GLY A 310 -10.27 -5.23 -0.21
N LEU A 311 -9.38 -5.68 0.68
CA LEU A 311 -7.94 -5.46 0.55
C LEU A 311 -7.39 -6.22 -0.67
N GLN A 312 -6.37 -5.66 -1.30
CA GLN A 312 -5.70 -6.22 -2.49
C GLN A 312 -4.18 -6.10 -2.37
N PRO A 313 -3.41 -6.94 -3.09
CA PRO A 313 -1.99 -6.67 -3.29
C PRO A 313 -1.76 -5.25 -3.84
N GLY A 314 -0.72 -4.58 -3.38
CA GLY A 314 -0.42 -3.17 -3.65
C GLY A 314 -0.99 -2.19 -2.63
N ASP A 315 -2.01 -2.58 -1.84
CA ASP A 315 -2.53 -1.75 -0.77
C ASP A 315 -1.45 -1.49 0.29
N ARG A 316 -1.43 -0.28 0.83
CA ARG A 316 -0.57 0.08 1.97
C ARG A 316 -1.42 0.24 3.22
N ILE A 317 -1.08 -0.45 4.30
CA ILE A 317 -1.76 -0.29 5.60
C ILE A 317 -1.01 0.73 6.44
N TYR A 318 -1.75 1.63 7.09
CA TYR A 318 -1.21 2.69 7.95
C TYR A 318 -1.62 2.54 9.42
N GLU A 319 -2.81 2.02 9.69
CA GLU A 319 -3.36 1.94 11.07
C GLU A 319 -4.20 0.67 11.24
N ILE A 320 -4.18 0.13 12.47
CA ILE A 320 -5.10 -0.92 12.94
C ILE A 320 -5.80 -0.41 14.20
N ASN A 321 -7.13 -0.36 14.23
CA ASN A 321 -7.95 0.18 15.31
C ASN A 321 -7.45 1.56 15.78
N GLU A 322 -7.21 2.46 14.82
CA GLU A 322 -6.70 3.83 15.05
C GLU A 322 -5.29 3.89 15.66
N GLN A 323 -4.63 2.75 15.83
CA GLN A 323 -3.25 2.67 16.29
C GLN A 323 -2.31 2.66 15.09
N ARG A 324 -1.42 3.65 15.06
CA ARG A 324 -0.25 3.67 14.18
C ARG A 324 0.79 2.69 14.69
N PHE A 325 1.62 2.21 13.77
CA PHE A 325 2.79 1.39 14.06
C PHE A 325 4.01 2.01 13.39
N GLN A 326 5.21 1.68 13.87
CA GLN A 326 6.46 2.25 13.33
C GLN A 326 7.13 1.30 12.32
N ASP A 327 6.93 -0.02 12.50
CA ASP A 327 7.59 -1.07 11.74
C ASP A 327 6.68 -2.31 11.59
N SER A 328 7.13 -3.30 10.81
CA SER A 328 6.37 -4.54 10.58
C SER A 328 6.22 -5.42 11.82
N SER A 329 7.10 -5.28 12.82
CA SER A 329 7.04 -6.07 14.05
C SER A 329 5.85 -5.61 14.89
N ARG A 330 5.71 -4.29 15.06
CA ARG A 330 4.55 -3.70 15.73
C ARG A 330 3.26 -3.94 14.93
N PHE A 331 3.30 -3.83 13.60
CA PHE A 331 2.15 -4.20 12.75
C PHE A 331 1.69 -5.63 13.02
N LYS A 332 2.62 -6.59 12.99
CA LYS A 332 2.35 -8.01 13.23
C LYS A 332 1.77 -8.24 14.62
N GLU A 333 2.32 -7.59 15.65
CA GLU A 333 1.79 -7.65 17.01
C GLU A 333 0.32 -7.21 17.06
N LEU A 334 0.00 -6.02 16.53
CA LEU A 334 -1.37 -5.50 16.49
C LEU A 334 -2.31 -6.43 15.70
N ALA A 335 -1.86 -6.93 14.56
CA ALA A 335 -2.62 -7.84 13.70
C ALA A 335 -2.94 -9.18 14.37
N ILE A 336 -2.13 -9.64 15.33
CA ILE A 336 -2.32 -10.92 16.04
C ILE A 336 -3.10 -10.73 17.34
N THR A 337 -2.79 -9.68 18.11
CA THR A 337 -3.21 -9.53 19.50
C THR A 337 -4.54 -8.78 19.68
N LEU A 338 -4.89 -7.87 18.76
CA LEU A 338 -6.12 -7.08 18.93
C LEU A 338 -7.36 -7.95 18.66
N PRO A 339 -8.41 -7.88 19.49
CA PRO A 339 -9.66 -8.59 19.25
C PRO A 339 -10.36 -8.06 17.99
N GLY A 340 -11.11 -8.93 17.32
CA GLY A 340 -11.93 -8.57 16.17
C GLY A 340 -13.24 -7.87 16.55
N PRO A 341 -13.91 -7.21 15.59
CA PRO A 341 -13.41 -6.92 14.23
C PRO A 341 -12.28 -5.89 14.24
N LEU A 342 -11.44 -5.87 13.20
CA LEU A 342 -10.33 -4.92 13.08
C LEU A 342 -10.64 -3.83 12.05
N ASN A 343 -10.55 -2.57 12.47
CA ASN A 343 -10.64 -1.41 11.60
C ASN A 343 -9.26 -1.08 11.05
N ILE A 344 -9.11 -1.09 9.73
CA ILE A 344 -7.86 -0.86 9.02
C ILE A 344 -7.97 0.46 8.26
N LEU A 345 -6.95 1.31 8.41
CA LEU A 345 -6.72 2.42 7.49
C LEU A 345 -5.73 1.94 6.41
N ALA A 346 -6.22 1.85 5.17
CA ALA A 346 -5.42 1.44 4.02
C ALA A 346 -5.41 2.53 2.94
N GLU A 347 -4.42 2.47 2.05
CA GLU A 347 -4.27 3.34 0.90
C GLU A 347 -4.12 2.52 -0.38
N ARG A 348 -4.83 2.95 -1.42
CA ARG A 348 -4.69 2.45 -2.79
C ARG A 348 -4.76 3.64 -3.75
N ASP A 349 -3.78 3.76 -4.64
CA ASP A 349 -3.69 4.81 -5.65
C ASP A 349 -3.97 6.23 -5.12
N GLY A 350 -3.41 6.55 -3.95
CA GLY A 350 -3.54 7.83 -3.25
C GLY A 350 -4.86 8.02 -2.51
N GLN A 351 -5.73 7.00 -2.47
CA GLN A 351 -7.03 7.08 -1.83
C GLN A 351 -7.03 6.34 -0.49
N ILE A 352 -7.37 7.06 0.57
CA ILE A 352 -7.52 6.48 1.91
C ILE A 352 -8.85 5.72 2.01
N ARG A 353 -8.77 4.52 2.59
CA ARG A 353 -9.89 3.59 2.77
C ARG A 353 -9.94 3.13 4.22
N ARG A 354 -11.12 3.21 4.82
CA ARG A 354 -11.41 2.65 6.15
C ARG A 354 -12.18 1.35 5.96
N LEU A 355 -11.56 0.24 6.34
CA LEU A 355 -12.08 -1.10 6.10
C LEU A 355 -12.25 -1.83 7.43
N THR A 356 -13.30 -2.63 7.57
CA THR A 356 -13.52 -3.47 8.76
C THR A 356 -13.30 -4.93 8.38
N LEU A 357 -12.28 -5.55 8.99
CA LEU A 357 -11.93 -6.95 8.78
C LEU A 357 -12.73 -7.82 9.75
N PRO A 358 -13.52 -8.79 9.24
CA PRO A 358 -14.34 -9.69 10.05
C PRO A 358 -13.49 -10.82 10.65
N VAL A 359 -12.48 -10.47 11.45
CA VAL A 359 -11.69 -11.46 12.19
C VAL A 359 -12.41 -11.85 13.49
N PRO A 360 -12.21 -13.08 14.01
CA PRO A 360 -12.83 -13.52 15.26
C PRO A 360 -12.45 -12.66 16.48
N GLU A 361 -13.38 -12.55 17.44
CA GLU A 361 -13.22 -11.76 18.68
C GLU A 361 -12.06 -12.24 19.57
N ALA A 362 -11.78 -13.55 19.59
CA ALA A 362 -10.68 -14.08 20.39
C ALA A 362 -9.32 -13.73 19.76
N ALA A 363 -8.46 -13.04 20.51
CA ALA A 363 -7.05 -12.92 20.20
C ALA A 363 -6.39 -14.31 20.24
N LEU A 364 -5.41 -14.58 19.38
CA LEU A 364 -4.56 -15.76 19.54
C LEU A 364 -3.72 -15.54 20.81
N THR A 365 -4.13 -16.10 21.95
CA THR A 365 -3.32 -16.08 23.17
C THR A 365 -2.00 -16.81 22.94
N GLU A 366 -0.91 -16.22 23.41
CA GLU A 366 0.47 -16.73 23.31
C GLU A 366 0.61 -18.16 23.84
N THR A 367 0.57 -19.16 22.95
CA THR A 367 1.19 -20.47 23.20
C THR A 367 2.04 -20.95 22.02
N ALA A 368 2.51 -20.04 21.17
CA ALA A 368 3.36 -20.37 20.02
C ALA A 368 4.60 -19.45 19.93
N THR A 369 5.40 -19.43 20.99
CA THR A 369 6.76 -18.86 20.95
C THR A 369 7.74 -19.82 21.60
N SER A 370 8.18 -20.81 20.82
CA SER A 370 9.58 -21.25 20.85
C SER A 370 9.91 -21.86 19.50
N GLU A 371 10.50 -21.06 18.61
CA GLU A 371 11.62 -21.43 17.75
C GLU A 371 11.90 -20.26 16.79
N THR A 372 12.83 -19.43 17.25
CA THR A 372 13.46 -18.39 16.46
C THR A 372 14.51 -19.06 15.57
N THR A 373 14.23 -19.23 14.29
CA THR A 373 15.26 -19.33 13.25
C THR A 373 14.87 -18.41 12.10
N ALA A 374 15.72 -17.42 11.86
CA ALA A 374 15.65 -16.50 10.74
C ALA A 374 15.71 -17.28 9.40
N PRO A 375 15.10 -16.77 8.32
CA PRO A 375 15.27 -17.38 7.00
C PRO A 375 16.71 -17.13 6.53
N GLN A 376 17.49 -18.21 6.43
CA GLN A 376 18.73 -18.25 5.67
C GLN A 376 18.37 -18.10 4.19
N ALA A 377 19.02 -17.14 3.53
CA ALA A 377 18.98 -17.01 2.08
C ALA A 377 19.74 -18.19 1.46
N ASP A 378 19.04 -19.02 0.69
CA ASP A 378 19.68 -19.98 -0.21
C ASP A 378 20.36 -19.20 -1.34
N VAL A 379 21.68 -19.08 -1.25
CA VAL A 379 22.55 -18.75 -2.38
C VAL A 379 23.06 -20.09 -2.91
N ASP A 380 22.50 -20.49 -4.05
CA ASP A 380 22.95 -21.64 -4.82
C ASP A 380 24.26 -21.26 -5.54
N ASP A 381 25.40 -21.63 -4.94
CA ASP A 381 26.72 -21.51 -5.54
C ASP A 381 27.06 -22.81 -6.28
N THR A 382 26.75 -22.83 -7.57
CA THR A 382 27.30 -23.80 -8.52
C THR A 382 28.28 -23.09 -9.46
N ARG A 383 29.55 -23.06 -9.07
CA ARG A 383 30.66 -22.94 -10.03
C ARG A 383 31.58 -24.13 -9.89
N ASP A 384 31.39 -25.03 -10.85
CA ASP A 384 32.28 -26.12 -11.15
C ASP A 384 33.62 -25.60 -11.71
N ALA A 385 34.65 -26.36 -11.39
CA ALA A 385 36.06 -26.01 -11.52
C ALA A 385 36.60 -26.10 -12.95
N THR A 386 37.60 -25.27 -13.26
CA THR A 386 38.78 -25.74 -14.03
C THR A 386 40.05 -25.00 -13.59
N SER A 387 41.01 -25.83 -13.20
CA SER A 387 42.45 -25.57 -13.18
C SER A 387 42.95 -24.95 -14.49
N ASP A 388 43.88 -24.01 -14.43
CA ASP A 388 45.19 -24.27 -15.02
C ASP A 388 46.28 -23.32 -14.52
N SER A 389 47.48 -23.90 -14.44
CA SER A 389 48.77 -23.28 -14.12
C SER A 389 49.26 -22.30 -15.19
N GLY A 390 49.88 -21.21 -14.76
CA GLY A 390 50.63 -20.27 -15.60
C GLY A 390 51.13 -19.06 -14.84
#